data_AF-A0A6J3AG20-F1
#
_entry.id   AF-A0A6J3AG20-F1
#
_cell.length_a   1.000
_cell.length_b   1.000
_cell.length_c   1.000
_cell.angle_alpha   90.00
_cell.angle_beta   90.00
_cell.angle_gamma   90.00
#
_symmetry.space_group_name_H-M   'P 1'
#
loop_
_entity.id
_entity.type
_entity.pdbx_description
1 polymer ?
#
loop_
_entity_poly.entity_id
_entity_poly.type
_entity_poly.pdbx_seq_one_letter_code
_entity_poly.pdbx_strand_id
1 'polypeptide(L)'
;TFSIVLVLDFSKPNDLWPTMENLLQATKLHVDKMIMKLGKTNSKAASEMRQKLWSNMQKDHPDRELIDPFPIPLVIIGSKYDIFQDFDSEKRKVICKTLRFVAHYYGASLMVCTFPVLWA
;
A
#
# COMPACT_ATOMS: atom_id res chain seq x y z
N THR A 1 -10.08 -6.24 -13.48
CA THR A 1 -8.81 -5.87 -12.83
C THR A 1 -8.91 -6.22 -11.36
N PHE A 2 -7.88 -6.83 -10.78
CA PHE A 2 -7.82 -7.17 -9.36
C PHE A 2 -6.95 -6.14 -8.64
N SER A 3 -7.38 -5.68 -7.47
CA SER A 3 -6.69 -4.65 -6.68
C SER A 3 -6.77 -5.01 -5.20
N ILE A 4 -5.80 -4.55 -4.42
CA ILE A 4 -5.79 -4.70 -2.96
C ILE A 4 -6.05 -3.36 -2.31
N VAL A 5 -6.87 -3.37 -1.27
CA VAL A 5 -7.05 -2.25 -0.35
C VAL A 5 -6.57 -2.70 1.03
N LEU A 6 -5.51 -2.06 1.53
CA LEU A 6 -4.99 -2.27 2.88
C LEU A 6 -5.55 -1.18 3.79
N VAL A 7 -6.41 -1.57 4.74
CA VAL A 7 -6.97 -0.65 5.74
C VAL A 7 -6.15 -0.75 7.02
N LEU A 8 -5.65 0.39 7.48
CA LEU A 8 -4.82 0.52 8.67
C LEU A 8 -5.58 1.25 9.77
N ASP A 9 -5.52 0.72 10.99
CA ASP A 9 -6.17 1.30 12.16
C ASP A 9 -5.20 2.23 12.90
N PHE A 10 -5.48 3.53 12.91
CA PHE A 10 -4.62 4.50 13.59
C PHE A 10 -4.85 4.62 15.10
N SER A 11 -5.85 3.93 15.67
CA SER A 11 -6.08 3.95 17.12
C SER A 11 -4.94 3.34 17.94
N LYS A 12 -4.15 2.45 17.33
CA LYS A 12 -3.02 1.75 17.98
C LYS A 12 -1.74 1.87 17.15
N PRO A 13 -0.99 2.99 17.29
CA PRO A 13 0.19 3.24 16.46
C PRO A 13 1.34 2.23 16.69
N ASN A 14 1.41 1.61 17.87
CA ASN A 14 2.43 0.60 18.18
C ASN A 14 2.21 -0.71 17.39
N ASP A 15 0.96 -1.07 17.14
CA ASP A 15 0.58 -2.29 16.42
C ASP A 15 0.52 -2.06 14.91
N LEU A 16 0.54 -0.79 14.48
CA LEU A 16 0.37 -0.37 13.10
C LEU A 16 1.44 -0.95 12.17
N TRP A 17 2.72 -0.83 12.54
CA TRP A 17 3.84 -1.24 11.69
C TRP A 17 3.96 -2.74 11.51
N PRO A 18 3.96 -3.55 12.59
CA PRO A 18 4.00 -5.00 12.45
C PRO A 18 2.80 -5.52 11.65
N THR A 19 1.62 -4.94 11.85
CA THR A 19 0.40 -5.33 11.11
C THR A 19 0.54 -5.02 9.62
N MET A 20 0.96 -3.81 9.28
CA MET A 20 1.16 -3.39 7.89
C MET A 20 2.19 -4.26 7.17
N GLU A 21 3.34 -4.50 7.79
CA GLU A 21 4.43 -5.29 7.21
C GLU A 21 4.00 -6.74 6.98
N ASN A 22 3.42 -7.39 7.99
CA ASN A 22 2.97 -8.77 7.89
C ASN A 22 1.90 -8.96 6.80
N LEU A 23 0.93 -8.04 6.72
CA LEU A 23 -0.13 -8.11 5.71
C LEU A 23 0.40 -7.89 4.30
N LEU A 24 1.28 -6.89 4.10
CA LEU A 24 1.88 -6.63 2.80
C LEU A 24 2.74 -7.80 2.35
N GLN A 25 3.58 -8.35 3.23
CA GLN A 25 4.44 -9.48 2.91
C GLN A 25 3.63 -10.74 2.57
N ALA A 26 2.66 -11.11 3.42
CA ALA A 26 1.81 -12.28 3.18
C ALA A 26 1.06 -12.16 1.85
N THR A 27 0.53 -10.97 1.57
CA THR A 27 -0.22 -10.71 0.34
C THR A 27 0.68 -10.72 -0.89
N LYS A 28 1.86 -10.09 -0.82
CA LYS A 28 2.86 -10.10 -1.90
C LYS A 28 3.26 -11.53 -2.26
N LEU A 29 3.62 -12.33 -1.26
CA LEU A 29 3.98 -13.74 -1.44
C LEU A 29 2.86 -14.55 -2.10
N HIS A 30 1.60 -14.29 -1.74
CA HIS A 30 0.46 -14.97 -2.33
C HIS A 30 0.26 -14.57 -3.80
N VAL A 31 0.31 -13.26 -4.10
CA VAL A 31 0.18 -12.73 -5.46
C VAL A 31 1.31 -13.22 -6.36
N ASP A 32 2.55 -13.21 -5.89
CA ASP A 32 3.70 -13.71 -6.65
C ASP A 32 3.55 -15.19 -7.02
N LYS A 33 3.12 -16.02 -6.07
CA LYS A 33 2.82 -17.44 -6.34
C LYS A 33 1.74 -17.60 -7.40
N MET A 34 0.69 -16.76 -7.39
CA MET A 34 -0.36 -16.78 -8.40
C MET A 34 0.16 -16.35 -9.77
N ILE A 35 0.97 -15.28 -9.84
CA ILE A 35 1.57 -14.81 -11.09
C ILE A 35 2.52 -15.87 -11.66
N MET A 36 3.32 -16.55 -10.84
CA MET A 36 4.18 -17.64 -11.28
C MET A 36 3.39 -18.82 -11.85
N LYS A 37 2.28 -19.20 -11.20
CA LYS A 37 1.37 -20.24 -11.72
C LYS A 37 0.74 -19.82 -13.05
N LEU A 38 0.27 -18.57 -13.14
CA LEU A 38 -0.29 -18.01 -14.37
C LEU A 38 0.76 -17.98 -15.50
N GLY A 39 2.00 -17.61 -15.20
CA GLY A 39 3.09 -17.55 -16.19
C GLY A 39 3.42 -18.91 -16.82
N LYS A 40 3.19 -20.02 -16.11
CA LYS A 40 3.35 -21.38 -16.66
C LYS A 40 2.27 -21.72 -17.70
N THR A 41 1.08 -21.14 -17.59
CA THR A 41 -0.04 -21.38 -18.50
C THR A 41 -0.14 -20.31 -19.59
N ASN A 42 0.15 -19.06 -19.25
CA ASN A 42 0.05 -17.90 -20.13
C ASN A 42 1.12 -16.85 -19.77
N SER A 43 2.32 -17.05 -20.34
CA SER A 43 3.49 -16.19 -20.12
C SER A 43 3.24 -14.73 -20.53
N LYS A 44 2.52 -14.50 -21.64
CA LYS A 44 2.22 -13.17 -22.17
C LYS A 44 1.36 -12.34 -21.21
N ALA A 45 0.34 -12.95 -20.61
CA ALA A 45 -0.50 -12.27 -19.62
C ALA A 45 0.27 -11.88 -18.35
N ALA A 46 1.20 -12.73 -17.90
CA ALA A 46 2.03 -12.45 -16.73
C ALA A 46 3.03 -11.31 -16.99
N SER A 47 3.64 -11.25 -18.19
CA SER A 47 4.56 -10.16 -18.56
C SER A 47 3.84 -8.83 -18.76
N GLU A 48 2.65 -8.83 -19.37
CA GLU A 48 1.83 -7.63 -19.55
C GLU A 48 1.39 -7.02 -18.20
N MET A 49 1.04 -7.87 -17.24
CA MET A 49 0.69 -7.43 -15.88
C MET A 49 1.86 -6.72 -15.19
N ARG A 50 3.08 -7.25 -15.32
CA ARG A 50 4.29 -6.62 -14.78
C ARG A 50 4.60 -5.30 -15.50
N GLN A 51 4.54 -5.26 -16.83
CA GLN A 51 4.84 -4.04 -17.59
C GLN A 51 3.87 -2.89 -17.30
N LYS A 52 2.57 -3.17 -17.15
CA LYS A 52 1.56 -2.14 -16.87
C LYS A 52 1.81 -1.39 -15.55
N LEU A 53 2.43 -2.04 -14.57
CA LEU A 53 2.76 -1.39 -13.29
C LEU A 53 3.88 -0.38 -13.46
N TRP A 54 4.96 -0.78 -14.14
CA TRP A 54 6.10 0.08 -14.40
C TRP A 54 5.78 1.22 -15.37
N SER A 55 4.81 1.05 -16.28
CA SER A 55 4.38 2.13 -17.18
C SER A 55 3.58 3.23 -16.48
N ASN A 56 2.91 2.91 -15.36
CA ASN A 56 2.15 3.89 -14.60
C ASN A 56 3.04 4.78 -13.72
N MET A 57 4.30 4.40 -13.51
CA MET A 57 5.27 5.20 -12.78
C MET A 57 6.04 6.12 -13.73
N GLN A 58 6.33 7.34 -13.28
CA GLN A 58 7.11 8.29 -14.07
C GLN A 58 8.51 7.73 -14.32
N LYS A 59 8.91 7.71 -15.61
CA LYS A 59 10.17 7.07 -16.03
C LYS A 59 11.41 7.77 -15.48
N ASP A 60 11.30 9.07 -15.21
CA ASP A 60 12.40 9.94 -14.77
C ASP A 60 12.37 10.25 -13.26
N HIS A 61 11.67 9.43 -12.47
CA HIS A 61 11.67 9.61 -11.02
C HIS A 61 13.06 9.33 -10.44
N PRO A 62 13.65 10.24 -9.64
CA PRO A 62 15.01 10.08 -9.11
C PRO A 62 15.18 8.80 -8.26
N ASP A 63 14.12 8.39 -7.56
CA ASP A 63 14.14 7.22 -6.67
C ASP A 63 13.71 5.91 -7.36
N ARG A 64 13.71 5.86 -8.70
CA ARG A 64 13.20 4.70 -9.46
C ARG A 64 13.94 3.39 -9.16
N GLU A 65 15.20 3.46 -8.73
CA GLU A 65 15.99 2.29 -8.34
C GLU A 65 15.71 1.82 -6.90
N LEU A 66 15.09 2.68 -6.08
CA LEU A 66 14.82 2.43 -4.67
C LEU A 66 13.37 1.97 -4.39
N ILE A 67 12.50 2.03 -5.40
CA ILE A 67 11.09 1.60 -5.30
C ILE A 67 10.93 0.15 -5.77
N ASP A 68 10.04 -0.58 -5.10
CA ASP A 68 9.67 -1.96 -5.44
C ASP A 68 8.14 -2.05 -5.57
N PRO A 69 7.59 -1.75 -6.75
CA PRO A 69 6.16 -1.64 -6.97
C PRO A 69 5.42 -2.95 -6.64
N PHE A 70 4.26 -2.83 -6.00
CA PHE A 70 3.45 -3.99 -5.70
C PHE A 70 2.97 -4.66 -7.01
N PRO A 71 3.00 -6.01 -7.12
CA PRO A 71 2.69 -6.73 -8.36
C PRO A 71 1.25 -6.61 -8.86
N ILE A 72 0.39 -5.92 -8.11
CA ILE A 72 -0.98 -5.52 -8.49
C ILE A 72 -1.29 -4.16 -7.86
N PRO A 73 -2.28 -3.40 -8.37
CA PRO A 73 -2.65 -2.11 -7.79
C PRO A 73 -2.98 -2.22 -6.29
N LEU A 74 -2.34 -1.37 -5.50
CA LEU A 74 -2.47 -1.30 -4.05
C LEU A 74 -2.94 0.10 -3.63
N VAL A 75 -3.92 0.14 -2.72
CA VAL A 75 -4.36 1.37 -2.05
C VAL A 75 -4.24 1.15 -0.54
N ILE A 76 -3.61 2.10 0.15
CA ILE A 76 -3.47 2.11 1.60
C ILE A 76 -4.46 3.15 2.15
N ILE A 77 -5.32 2.73 3.07
CA ILE A 77 -6.33 3.58 3.71
C ILE A 77 -6.06 3.65 5.21
N GLY A 78 -5.80 4.84 5.73
CA GLY A 78 -5.81 5.12 7.16
C GLY A 78 -7.25 5.29 7.67
N SER A 79 -7.62 4.56 8.72
CA SER A 79 -8.93 4.65 9.37
C SER A 79 -8.82 5.22 10.79
N LYS A 80 -9.96 5.65 11.35
CA LYS A 80 -10.07 6.28 12.68
C LYS A 80 -9.22 7.54 12.84
N TYR A 81 -9.28 8.41 11.82
CA TYR A 81 -8.57 9.68 11.85
C TYR A 81 -9.01 10.58 13.01
N ASP A 82 -10.24 10.43 13.47
CA ASP A 82 -10.81 11.10 14.64
C ASP A 82 -9.98 10.89 15.92
N ILE A 83 -9.40 9.70 16.11
CA ILE A 83 -8.49 9.41 17.23
C ILE A 83 -7.07 9.88 16.90
N PHE A 84 -6.65 9.66 15.65
CA PHE A 84 -5.29 10.00 15.19
C PHE A 84 -4.99 11.50 15.25
N GLN A 85 -5.98 12.35 14.96
CA GLN A 85 -5.80 13.81 14.99
C GLN A 85 -5.47 14.31 16.40
N ASP A 86 -5.85 13.59 17.46
CA ASP A 86 -5.60 13.98 18.85
C ASP A 86 -4.22 13.54 19.37
N PHE A 87 -3.45 12.79 18.58
CA PHE A 87 -2.09 12.41 18.96
C PHE A 87 -1.13 13.59 18.93
N ASP A 88 -0.01 13.46 19.66
CA ASP A 88 1.07 14.45 19.62
C ASP A 88 1.56 14.72 18.19
N SER A 89 1.91 15.98 17.91
CA SER A 89 2.28 16.44 16.56
C SER A 89 3.48 15.67 15.99
N GLU A 90 4.46 15.31 16.82
CA GLU A 90 5.63 14.56 16.39
C GLU A 90 5.24 13.11 16.03
N LYS A 91 4.36 12.48 16.81
CA LYS A 91 3.84 11.13 16.48
C LYS A 91 3.10 11.13 15.15
N ARG A 92 2.20 12.09 14.93
CA ARG A 92 1.46 12.21 13.66
C ARG A 92 2.42 12.42 12.48
N LYS A 93 3.43 13.26 12.65
CA LYS A 93 4.44 13.55 11.63
C LYS A 93 5.23 12.31 11.24
N VAL A 94 5.66 11.51 12.22
CA VAL A 94 6.35 10.24 11.98
C VAL A 94 5.45 9.28 11.22
N ILE A 95 4.21 9.08 11.67
CA ILE A 95 3.27 8.14 11.03
C ILE A 95 2.98 8.56 9.58
N CYS A 96 2.69 9.84 9.34
CA CYS A 96 2.44 10.35 7.99
C CYS A 96 3.67 10.23 7.07
N LYS A 97 4.88 10.46 7.59
CA LYS A 97 6.13 10.28 6.82
C LYS A 97 6.34 8.82 6.44
N THR A 98 6.17 7.90 7.40
CA THR A 98 6.31 6.46 7.17
C THR A 98 5.29 5.96 6.16
N LEU A 99 4.01 6.32 6.32
CA LEU A 99 2.96 5.89 5.37
C LEU A 99 3.19 6.45 3.97
N ARG A 100 3.65 7.69 3.86
CA ARG A 100 4.00 8.30 2.57
C ARG A 100 5.18 7.57 1.92
N PHE A 101 6.20 7.23 2.70
CA PHE A 101 7.32 6.44 2.23
C PHE A 101 6.86 5.06 1.74
N VAL A 102 6.05 4.34 2.53
CA VAL A 102 5.56 3.00 2.16
C VAL A 102 4.69 3.05 0.90
N ALA A 103 3.79 4.03 0.80
CA ALA A 103 2.98 4.22 -0.38
C ALA A 103 3.84 4.49 -1.62
N HIS A 104 4.85 5.34 -1.50
CA HIS A 104 5.79 5.62 -2.58
C HIS A 104 6.62 4.39 -2.97
N TYR A 105 7.18 3.69 -1.98
CA TYR A 105 7.99 2.49 -2.17
C TYR A 105 7.25 1.39 -2.94
N TYR A 106 5.99 1.15 -2.60
CA TYR A 106 5.15 0.14 -3.27
C TYR A 106 4.40 0.65 -4.51
N GLY A 107 4.54 1.93 -4.89
CA GLY A 107 3.75 2.54 -5.97
C GLY A 107 2.24 2.56 -5.69
N ALA A 108 1.86 2.66 -4.41
CA ALA A 108 0.48 2.65 -3.93
C ALA A 108 -0.06 4.06 -3.71
N SER A 109 -1.39 4.20 -3.70
CA SER A 109 -2.07 5.43 -3.28
C SER A 109 -2.37 5.40 -1.79
N LEU A 110 -2.14 6.51 -1.08
CA LEU A 110 -2.48 6.69 0.33
C LEU A 110 -3.72 7.58 0.46
N MET A 111 -4.74 7.11 1.17
CA MET A 111 -5.92 7.88 1.56
C MET A 111 -6.11 7.80 3.07
N VAL A 112 -6.64 8.85 3.68
CA VAL A 112 -6.99 8.84 5.11
C VAL A 112 -8.46 9.21 5.23
N CYS A 113 -9.21 8.39 5.93
CA CYS A 113 -10.65 8.53 6.08
C CYS A 113 -11.01 8.80 7.53
N THR A 114 -11.89 9.77 7.73
CA THR A 114 -12.67 9.92 8.97
C THR A 114 -14.09 9.48 8.68
N PHE A 115 -14.73 8.78 9.62
CA PHE A 115 -16.15 8.53 9.56
C PHE A 115 -16.84 9.61 10.38
N PRO A 116 -17.46 10.64 9.75
CA PRO A 116 -18.30 11.54 10.50
C PRO A 116 -19.46 10.71 11.07
N VAL A 117 -19.64 10.78 12.39
CA VAL A 117 -20.79 10.19 13.07
C VAL A 117 -22.02 11.01 12.65
N LEU A 118 -22.57 10.71 11.46
CA LEU A 118 -23.75 11.41 10.90
C LEU A 118 -25.07 10.71 11.25
N TRP A 119 -25.07 9.86 12.28
CA TRP A 119 -26.29 9.25 12.82
C TRP A 119 -26.18 9.20 14.36
N ALA A 120 -26.48 10.32 15.00
CA ALA A 120 -26.88 10.40 16.40
C ALA A 120 -27.91 11.52 16.53
#